data_AF-A0A2V6RIG5-F1
#
_entry.id   AF-A0A2V6RIG5-F1
#
_cell.length_a   1.000
_cell.length_b   1.000
_cell.length_c   1.000
_cell.angle_alpha   90.00
_cell.angle_beta   90.00
_cell.angle_gamma   90.00
#
_symmetry.space_group_name_H-M   'P 1'
#
loop_
_entity.id
_entity.type
_entity.pdbx_description
1 polymer ?
#
loop_
_entity_poly.entity_id
_entity_poly.type
_entity_poly.pdbx_seq_one_letter_code
_entity_poly.pdbx_strand_id
1 'polypeptide(L)'
;MGARSSSGGARKDASGSASSRAGVKAAVGAHRLSRDARLRHSNDIQAVFQHGRREERRAFVLLWCPRPGATRVAFAASRQIRGAVSRNRAKRRLREAYRRLETRPGRLDLVFVARPSTLVVEAGAIAREMEQALVVVTRP
;
A
#
# COMPACT_ATOMS: atom_id res chain seq x y z
N MET A 1 42.88 -36.61 24.65
CA MET A 1 42.28 -37.36 25.78
C MET A 1 41.41 -36.37 26.56
N GLY A 2 40.09 -36.57 26.60
CA GLY A 2 39.14 -35.66 27.25
C GLY A 2 37.74 -35.83 26.64
N ALA A 3 36.87 -36.53 27.37
CA ALA A 3 35.53 -37.02 27.03
C ALA A 3 34.57 -35.95 26.46
N ARG A 4 33.73 -36.21 25.44
CA ARG A 4 32.48 -37.02 25.36
C ARG A 4 31.31 -36.48 26.20
N SER A 5 30.15 -36.43 25.51
CA SER A 5 28.75 -36.50 26.00
C SER A 5 28.10 -35.16 26.36
N SER A 6 26.82 -34.86 26.11
CA SER A 6 25.71 -35.50 25.36
C SER A 6 24.42 -34.70 25.62
N SER A 7 23.40 -34.94 24.79
CA SER A 7 21.95 -34.81 25.10
C SER A 7 21.39 -33.39 25.27
N GLY A 8 20.18 -33.08 24.84
CA GLY A 8 19.14 -33.93 24.27
C GLY A 8 17.77 -33.33 24.57
N GLY A 9 16.91 -33.33 23.55
CA GLY A 9 15.45 -33.23 23.63
C GLY A 9 14.87 -31.85 23.96
N ALA A 10 13.61 -31.56 23.64
CA ALA A 10 12.59 -32.19 22.82
C ALA A 10 11.34 -31.31 22.97
N ARG A 11 10.33 -31.61 22.13
CA ARG A 11 8.89 -31.32 22.28
C ARG A 11 8.46 -29.95 21.73
N LYS A 12 7.75 -29.91 20.60
CA LYS A 12 6.39 -30.41 20.28
C LYS A 12 5.31 -29.44 20.75
N ASP A 13 4.21 -29.52 20.02
CA ASP A 13 2.87 -28.99 20.29
C ASP A 13 2.61 -27.65 19.58
N ALA A 14 1.51 -27.44 18.87
CA ALA A 14 0.42 -28.31 18.47
C ALA A 14 -0.40 -27.56 17.40
N SER A 15 -1.24 -28.33 16.68
CA SER A 15 -2.62 -28.01 16.26
C SER A 15 -3.00 -26.53 16.04
N GLY A 16 -3.55 -26.13 14.90
CA GLY A 16 -4.73 -26.73 14.28
C GLY A 16 -5.87 -25.71 14.24
N SER A 17 -6.82 -25.94 13.32
CA SER A 17 -8.14 -25.31 13.20
C SER A 17 -8.17 -23.80 12.88
N ALA A 18 -8.64 -23.40 11.69
CA ALA A 18 -10.03 -23.34 11.23
C ALA A 18 -10.83 -22.16 11.80
N SER A 19 -11.67 -21.57 10.93
CA SER A 19 -12.68 -20.56 11.23
C SER A 19 -12.11 -19.15 11.44
N SER A 20 -12.66 -18.07 10.91
CA SER A 20 -14.08 -17.81 10.65
C SER A 20 -14.22 -16.62 9.71
N ARG A 21 -15.31 -16.63 8.94
CA ARG A 21 -15.89 -15.44 8.32
C ARG A 21 -16.15 -14.41 9.43
N ALA A 22 -15.51 -13.25 9.38
CA ALA A 22 -15.87 -12.12 10.22
C ALA A 22 -15.77 -10.84 9.39
N GLY A 23 -16.89 -10.15 9.28
CA GLY A 23 -17.12 -9.02 8.38
C GLY A 23 -16.08 -7.92 8.50
N VAL A 24 -15.76 -7.33 7.35
CA VAL A 24 -15.00 -6.09 7.26
C VAL A 24 -15.87 -4.98 7.84
N LYS A 25 -15.82 -4.77 9.15
CA LYS A 25 -16.32 -3.53 9.76
C LYS A 25 -15.41 -2.40 9.31
N ALA A 26 -15.95 -1.53 8.46
CA ALA A 26 -15.35 -0.26 8.10
C ALA A 26 -15.19 0.59 9.37
N ALA A 27 -13.99 0.61 9.93
CA ALA A 27 -13.61 1.58 10.94
C ALA A 27 -13.42 2.93 10.25
N VAL A 28 -14.48 3.74 10.25
CA VAL A 28 -14.42 5.17 10.00
C VAL A 28 -13.57 5.80 11.10
N GLY A 29 -12.54 6.58 10.72
CA GLY A 29 -11.84 7.50 11.62
C GLY A 29 -10.52 7.01 12.22
N ALA A 30 -9.43 7.13 11.46
CA ALA A 30 -8.11 7.44 12.03
C ALA A 30 -7.29 8.23 10.99
N HIS A 31 -7.21 9.55 11.16
CA HIS A 31 -6.68 10.52 10.18
C HIS A 31 -5.15 10.50 9.95
N ARG A 32 -4.47 9.42 10.34
CA ARG A 32 -3.08 9.11 9.97
C ARG A 32 -3.04 7.64 9.55
N LEU A 33 -2.42 7.35 8.41
CA LEU A 33 -2.16 5.96 8.01
C LEU A 33 -1.40 5.27 9.15
N SER A 34 -2.00 4.24 9.73
CA SER A 34 -1.37 3.41 10.76
C SER A 34 -0.04 2.88 10.25
N ARG A 35 0.85 2.51 11.17
CA ARG A 35 2.20 2.04 10.79
C ARG A 35 2.13 0.87 9.80
N ASP A 36 1.14 0.01 9.99
CA ASP A 36 0.92 -1.22 9.20
C ASP A 36 0.22 -0.95 7.86
N ALA A 37 -0.52 0.14 7.74
CA ALA A 37 -1.12 0.58 6.47
C ALA A 37 -0.11 1.26 5.53
N ARG A 38 1.16 1.39 5.93
CA ARG A 38 2.20 2.07 5.14
C ARG A 38 3.15 1.04 4.54
N LEU A 39 3.27 1.05 3.21
CA LEU A 39 4.27 0.26 2.50
C LEU A 39 5.63 1.00 2.59
N ARG A 40 6.55 0.47 3.42
CA ARG A 40 7.82 1.16 3.75
C ARG A 40 9.07 0.46 3.22
N HIS A 41 9.02 -0.86 3.06
CA HIS A 41 10.19 -1.64 2.68
C HIS A 41 10.48 -1.44 1.20
N SER A 42 11.75 -1.12 0.88
CA SER A 42 12.21 -0.92 -0.49
C SER A 42 11.94 -2.13 -1.37
N ASN A 43 12.16 -3.34 -0.84
CA ASN A 43 11.95 -4.59 -1.58
C ASN A 43 10.48 -4.78 -1.95
N ASP A 44 9.55 -4.48 -1.03
CA ASP A 44 8.12 -4.58 -1.31
C ASP A 44 7.68 -3.56 -2.37
N ILE A 45 8.19 -2.33 -2.28
CA ILE A 45 7.92 -1.29 -3.30
C ILE A 45 8.46 -1.74 -4.65
N GLN A 46 9.70 -2.26 -4.69
CA GLN A 46 10.33 -2.74 -5.92
C GLN A 46 9.58 -3.94 -6.52
N ALA A 47 9.04 -4.83 -5.69
CA ALA A 47 8.20 -5.94 -6.13
C ALA A 47 6.92 -5.44 -6.81
N VAL A 48 6.25 -4.42 -6.26
CA VAL A 48 5.09 -3.77 -6.89
C VAL A 48 5.49 -3.12 -8.23
N PHE A 49 6.68 -2.50 -8.32
CA PHE A 49 7.15 -1.91 -9.58
C PHE A 49 7.47 -2.96 -10.66
N GLN A 50 7.95 -4.14 -10.29
CA GLN A 50 8.37 -5.18 -11.24
C GLN A 50 7.23 -6.12 -11.66
N HIS A 51 6.37 -6.49 -10.72
CA HIS A 51 5.36 -7.53 -10.92
C HIS A 51 3.92 -7.04 -10.71
N GLY A 52 3.76 -5.77 -10.31
CA GLY A 52 2.44 -5.20 -10.10
C GLY A 52 1.72 -4.89 -11.41
N ARG A 53 0.40 -4.88 -11.34
CA ARG A 53 -0.46 -4.29 -12.37
C ARG A 53 -0.36 -2.76 -12.28
N ARG A 54 -0.63 -2.07 -13.39
CA ARG A 54 -0.56 -0.61 -13.49
C ARG A 54 -1.80 -0.02 -14.12
N GLU A 55 -2.20 1.14 -13.63
CA GLU A 55 -3.29 1.95 -14.16
C GLU A 55 -2.82 3.40 -14.23
N GLU A 56 -2.88 3.97 -15.43
CA GLU A 56 -2.43 5.32 -15.66
C GLU A 56 -3.58 6.31 -15.51
N ARG A 57 -3.32 7.38 -14.75
CA ARG A 57 -4.22 8.52 -14.61
C ARG A 57 -3.47 9.80 -14.98
N ARG A 58 -4.21 10.88 -15.12
CA ARG A 58 -3.63 12.18 -15.47
C ARG A 58 -2.75 12.67 -14.34
N ALA A 59 -3.23 12.61 -13.10
CA ALA A 59 -2.51 13.10 -11.94
C ALA A 59 -1.45 12.11 -11.42
N PHE A 60 -1.60 10.81 -11.60
CA PHE A 60 -0.68 9.80 -11.03
C PHE A 60 -0.68 8.50 -11.83
N VAL A 61 0.25 7.61 -11.52
CA VAL A 61 0.19 6.19 -11.92
C VAL A 61 -0.07 5.37 -10.66
N LEU A 62 -1.04 4.46 -10.73
CA LEU A 62 -1.31 3.50 -9.67
C LEU A 62 -0.67 2.18 -10.04
N LEU A 63 0.20 1.66 -9.17
CA LEU A 63 0.70 0.30 -9.25
C LEU A 63 0.16 -0.51 -8.08
N TRP A 64 -0.18 -1.77 -8.32
CA TRP A 64 -0.65 -2.65 -7.26
C TRP A 64 -0.26 -4.11 -7.45
N CYS A 65 -0.15 -4.83 -6.34
CA CYS A 65 -0.15 -6.28 -6.34
C CYS A 65 -1.03 -6.84 -5.21
N PRO A 66 -1.64 -8.03 -5.39
CA PRO A 66 -2.32 -8.73 -4.32
C PRO A 66 -1.36 -9.08 -3.18
N ARG A 67 -1.84 -8.99 -1.93
CA ARG A 67 -1.10 -9.44 -0.75
C ARG A 67 -2.00 -10.12 0.27
N PRO A 68 -1.46 -10.99 1.12
CA PRO A 68 -2.15 -11.39 2.33
C PRO A 68 -2.26 -10.22 3.33
N GLY A 69 -3.44 -10.06 3.94
CA GLY A 69 -3.66 -9.13 5.05
C GLY A 69 -4.21 -7.75 4.65
N ALA A 70 -3.94 -6.76 5.50
CA ALA A 70 -4.42 -5.39 5.30
C ALA A 70 -3.69 -4.69 4.14
N THR A 71 -4.37 -3.74 3.51
CA THR A 71 -3.79 -2.95 2.42
C THR A 71 -2.72 -2.00 2.93
N ARG A 72 -1.60 -1.94 2.20
CA ARG A 72 -0.50 -1.01 2.49
C ARG A 72 -0.35 -0.05 1.32
N VAL A 73 -0.08 1.22 1.61
CA VAL A 73 0.08 2.25 0.58
C VAL A 73 1.42 2.97 0.68
N ALA A 74 2.03 3.25 -0.47
CA ALA A 74 3.17 4.14 -0.64
C ALA A 74 2.85 5.28 -1.62
N PHE A 75 3.53 6.41 -1.43
CA PHE A 75 3.45 7.57 -2.31
C PHE A 75 4.84 7.95 -2.80
N ALA A 76 5.07 7.75 -4.09
CA ALA A 76 6.27 8.14 -4.79
C ALA A 76 6.02 9.39 -5.64
N ALA A 77 7.10 10.02 -6.09
CA ALA A 77 7.03 11.11 -7.06
C ALA A 77 7.90 10.76 -8.26
N SER A 78 7.40 11.02 -9.47
CA SER A 78 8.14 10.83 -10.70
C SER A 78 9.45 11.64 -10.69
N ARG A 79 10.49 11.08 -11.30
CA ARG A 79 11.78 11.76 -11.54
C ARG A 79 11.62 13.02 -12.40
N GLN A 80 10.51 13.14 -13.15
CA GLN A 80 10.16 14.32 -13.94
C GLN A 80 9.83 15.54 -13.06
N ILE A 81 9.41 15.34 -11.81
CA ILE A 81 9.14 16.45 -10.89
C ILE A 81 10.46 16.91 -10.28
N ARG A 82 10.95 18.06 -10.75
CA ARG A 82 12.19 18.68 -10.25
C ARG A 82 11.94 19.42 -8.93
N GLY A 83 12.94 19.42 -8.06
CA GLY A 83 12.88 20.10 -6.75
C GLY A 83 12.27 19.26 -5.63
N ALA A 84 12.89 19.33 -4.44
CA ALA A 84 12.40 18.60 -3.26
C ALA A 84 11.02 19.09 -2.81
N VAL A 85 10.78 20.40 -2.87
CA VAL A 85 9.51 21.03 -2.47
C VAL A 85 8.37 20.57 -3.37
N SER A 86 8.55 20.63 -4.69
CA SER A 86 7.54 20.17 -5.67
C SER A 86 7.22 18.68 -5.51
N ARG A 87 8.23 17.82 -5.34
CA ARG A 87 8.01 16.38 -5.06
C ARG A 87 7.24 16.16 -3.76
N ASN A 88 7.57 16.92 -2.71
CA ASN A 88 6.88 16.83 -1.42
C ASN A 88 5.44 17.35 -1.51
N ARG A 89 5.21 18.44 -2.24
CA ARG A 89 3.87 18.97 -2.53
C ARG A 89 3.02 17.94 -3.28
N ALA A 90 3.55 17.34 -4.34
CA ALA A 90 2.84 16.30 -5.10
C ALA A 90 2.47 15.10 -4.20
N LYS A 91 3.41 14.58 -3.41
CA LYS A 91 3.13 13.50 -2.42
C LYS A 91 2.13 13.92 -1.35
N ARG A 92 2.11 15.20 -0.93
CA ARG A 92 1.13 15.71 0.04
C ARG A 92 -0.28 15.72 -0.58
N ARG A 93 -0.40 16.17 -1.84
CA ARG A 93 -1.68 16.19 -2.57
C ARG A 93 -2.26 14.79 -2.75
N LEU A 94 -1.46 13.80 -3.15
CA LEU A 94 -1.93 12.41 -3.28
C LEU A 94 -2.34 11.81 -1.92
N ARG A 95 -1.57 12.08 -0.87
CA ARG A 95 -1.93 11.63 0.49
C ARG A 95 -3.26 12.21 0.96
N GLU A 96 -3.51 13.48 0.65
CA GLU A 96 -4.75 14.15 1.01
C GLU A 96 -5.94 13.55 0.25
N ALA A 97 -5.80 13.30 -1.05
CA ALA A 97 -6.82 12.61 -1.85
C ALA A 97 -7.11 11.22 -1.27
N TYR A 98 -6.08 10.42 -0.99
CA TYR A 98 -6.23 9.08 -0.42
C TYR A 98 -6.87 9.08 0.99
N ARG A 99 -6.61 10.13 1.77
CA ARG A 99 -7.18 10.28 3.12
C ARG A 99 -8.69 10.47 3.08
N ARG A 100 -9.22 11.13 2.04
CA ARG A 100 -10.64 11.44 1.86
C ARG A 100 -11.47 10.27 1.33
N LEU A 101 -10.82 9.23 0.84
CA LEU A 101 -11.51 8.02 0.39
C LEU A 101 -12.22 7.35 1.57
N GLU A 102 -13.52 7.11 1.40
CA GLU A 102 -14.35 6.41 2.38
C GLU A 102 -14.05 4.90 2.39
N THR A 103 -13.87 4.33 1.20
CA THR A 103 -13.58 2.91 1.02
C THR A 103 -12.15 2.68 0.55
N ARG A 104 -11.45 1.78 1.23
CA ARG A 104 -10.12 1.32 0.83
C ARG A 104 -10.23 -0.14 0.40
N PRO A 105 -9.62 -0.54 -0.73
CA PRO A 105 -9.58 -1.95 -1.07
C PRO A 105 -8.81 -2.71 0.02
N GLY A 106 -9.20 -3.96 0.27
CA GLY A 106 -8.46 -4.86 1.15
C GLY A 106 -7.43 -5.68 0.37
N ARG A 107 -6.41 -6.20 1.07
CA ARG A 107 -5.48 -7.23 0.54
C ARG A 107 -4.61 -6.79 -0.63
N LEU A 108 -4.18 -5.52 -0.66
CA LEU A 108 -3.30 -4.99 -1.72
C LEU A 108 -2.07 -4.26 -1.19
N ASP A 109 -0.97 -4.35 -1.92
CA ASP A 109 0.10 -3.35 -1.86
C ASP A 109 -0.14 -2.33 -2.97
N LEU A 110 -0.29 -1.05 -2.59
CA LEU A 110 -0.58 0.06 -3.50
C LEU A 110 0.59 1.05 -3.53
N VAL A 111 0.98 1.47 -4.73
CA VAL A 111 1.95 2.54 -4.94
C VAL A 111 1.36 3.60 -5.86
N PHE A 112 1.17 4.81 -5.33
CA PHE A 112 0.80 5.97 -6.14
C PHE A 112 2.05 6.75 -6.53
N VAL A 113 2.31 6.88 -7.83
CA VAL A 113 3.43 7.65 -8.37
C VAL A 113 2.91 8.98 -8.91
N ALA A 114 3.28 10.08 -8.26
CA ALA A 114 2.87 11.41 -8.69
C ALA A 114 3.51 11.81 -10.03
N ARG A 115 2.70 12.35 -10.94
CA ARG A 115 3.13 12.94 -12.22
C ARG A 115 3.27 14.47 -12.09
N PRO A 116 3.96 15.17 -13.01
CA PRO A 116 3.99 16.63 -13.01
C PRO A 116 2.59 17.26 -12.91
N SER A 117 1.60 16.66 -13.59
CA SER A 117 0.20 17.06 -13.54
C SER A 117 -0.41 17.09 -12.13
N THR A 118 0.08 16.29 -11.17
CA THR A 118 -0.41 16.34 -9.77
C THR A 118 -0.30 17.76 -9.18
N LEU A 119 0.65 18.56 -9.63
CA LEU A 119 0.91 19.90 -9.10
C LEU A 119 -0.10 20.95 -9.58
N VAL A 120 -0.77 20.70 -10.70
CA VAL A 120 -1.66 21.66 -11.39
C VAL A 120 -3.11 21.20 -11.44
N VAL A 121 -3.37 19.89 -11.47
CA VAL A 121 -4.74 19.34 -11.45
C VAL A 121 -5.45 19.73 -10.16
N GLU A 122 -6.74 20.05 -10.22
CA GLU A 122 -7.54 20.41 -9.04
C GLU A 122 -7.64 19.29 -8.00
N ALA A 123 -7.69 19.64 -6.72
CA ALA A 123 -7.67 18.65 -5.63
C ALA A 123 -8.85 17.66 -5.71
N GLY A 124 -10.04 18.15 -6.04
CA GLY A 124 -11.23 17.30 -6.24
C GLY A 124 -11.09 16.34 -7.42
N ALA A 125 -10.43 16.77 -8.51
CA ALA A 125 -10.18 15.92 -9.66
C ALA A 125 -9.21 14.76 -9.33
N ILE A 126 -8.18 15.02 -8.52
CA ILE A 126 -7.25 13.97 -8.04
C ILE A 126 -8.01 12.91 -7.23
N ALA A 127 -8.93 13.32 -6.36
CA ALA A 127 -9.72 12.38 -5.56
C ALA A 127 -10.64 11.51 -6.44
N ARG A 128 -11.36 12.11 -7.39
CA ARG A 128 -12.21 11.39 -8.34
C ARG A 128 -11.41 10.40 -9.20
N GLU A 129 -10.26 10.81 -9.73
CA GLU A 129 -9.38 9.91 -10.49
C GLU A 129 -8.91 8.73 -9.63
N MET A 130 -8.67 8.96 -8.34
CA MET A 130 -8.25 7.93 -7.39
C MET A 130 -9.37 6.94 -7.08
N GLU A 131 -10.60 7.39 -6.86
CA GLU A 131 -11.77 6.52 -6.68
C GLU A 131 -11.98 5.62 -7.91
N GLN A 132 -11.97 6.23 -9.11
CA GLN A 132 -12.11 5.49 -10.36
C GLN A 132 -11.01 4.45 -10.57
N ALA A 133 -9.76 4.79 -10.22
CA ALA A 133 -8.65 3.83 -10.28
C ALA A 133 -8.86 2.67 -9.32
N LEU A 134 -9.32 2.91 -8.10
CA LEU A 134 -9.54 1.85 -7.11
C LEU A 134 -10.68 0.90 -7.48
N VAL A 135 -11.70 1.37 -8.20
CA VAL A 135 -12.75 0.51 -8.76
C VAL A 135 -12.16 -0.51 -9.74
N VAL A 136 -11.24 -0.09 -10.61
CA VAL A 136 -10.55 -1.01 -11.54
C VAL A 136 -9.74 -2.06 -10.79
N VAL A 137 -9.05 -1.63 -9.73
CA VAL A 137 -8.19 -2.51 -8.93
C VAL A 137 -8.97 -3.53 -8.08
N THR A 138 -10.20 -3.20 -7.68
CA THR A 138 -11.04 -4.07 -6.83
C THR A 138 -11.78 -5.14 -7.64
N ARG A 139 -11.79 -5.04 -8.97
CA ARG A 139 -12.36 -6.07 -9.84
C ARG A 139 -11.34 -7.21 -10.00
N PRO A 140 -11.74 -8.47 -9.71
CA PRO A 140 -10.84 -9.64 -9.78
C PRO A 140 -10.24 -9.84 -11.18
#